data_AF-H8KC11-F1
#
_entry.id   AF-H8KC11-F1
#
_cell.length_a   1.000
_cell.length_b   1.000
_cell.length_c   1.000
_cell.angle_alpha   90.00
_cell.angle_beta   90.00
_cell.angle_gamma   90.00
#
_symmetry.space_group_name_H-M   'P 1'
#
loop_
_entity.id
_entity.type
_entity.pdbx_description
1 polymer ?
#
loop_
_entity_poly.entity_id
_entity_poly.type
_entity_poly.pdbx_seq_one_letter_code
_entity_poly.pdbx_strand_id
1 'polypeptide(L)'
;MAITCIITATLSPYSEIGIAATIVITLCRVAQGISSMGEIMGAQIYLTEIIKPPTQYSSVAMIATASTVGGVAALGIASIVTSYSFSWRIAFWMGAVIAVIGLTARTTLREIPVLADAKHQLQESLTDAVEKGDVNIKKYLWLHQ
;
A
#
# COMPACT_ATOMS: atom_id res chain seq x y z
N MET A 1 2.28 -3.96 5.58
CA MET A 1 1.13 -4.28 6.47
C MET A 1 1.15 -5.69 7.02
N ALA A 2 1.18 -6.74 6.20
CA ALA A 2 0.98 -8.11 6.67
C ALA A 2 1.99 -8.58 7.75
N ILE A 3 3.29 -8.32 7.54
CA ILE A 3 4.36 -8.73 8.46
C ILE A 3 4.18 -8.10 9.85
N THR A 4 3.85 -6.81 9.90
CA THR A 4 3.65 -6.10 11.18
C THR A 4 2.40 -6.57 11.90
N CYS A 5 1.32 -6.92 11.18
CA CYS A 5 0.12 -7.52 11.79
C CYS A 5 0.42 -8.87 12.45
N ILE A 6 1.20 -9.73 11.78
CA ILE A 6 1.59 -11.03 12.31
C ILE A 6 2.44 -10.86 13.58
N ILE A 7 3.45 -9.98 13.54
CA ILE A 7 4.29 -9.69 14.71
C ILE A 7 3.45 -9.20 15.89
N THR A 8 2.49 -8.30 15.66
CA THR A 8 1.60 -7.80 16.73
C THR A 8 0.65 -8.88 17.27
N ALA A 9 0.22 -9.83 16.45
CA ALA A 9 -0.69 -10.91 16.87
C ALA A 9 0.03 -11.97 17.72
N THR A 10 1.29 -12.27 17.40
CA THR A 10 2.10 -13.29 18.09
C THR A 10 2.89 -12.77 19.28
N LEU A 11 2.93 -11.44 19.50
CA LEU A 11 3.74 -10.85 20.57
C LEU A 11 3.34 -11.35 21.96
N SER A 12 4.29 -11.82 22.77
CA SER A 12 4.03 -12.19 24.17
C SER A 12 3.50 -11.00 24.97
N PRO A 13 2.67 -11.25 26.00
CA PRO A 13 2.08 -10.21 26.82
C PRO A 13 3.15 -9.39 27.57
N TYR A 14 2.79 -8.17 27.98
CA TYR A 14 3.65 -7.26 28.75
C TYR A 14 4.26 -7.92 30.00
N SER A 15 3.59 -8.95 30.55
CA SER A 15 4.08 -9.73 31.69
C SER A 15 5.39 -10.46 31.44
N GLU A 16 5.74 -10.78 30.20
CA GLU A 16 7.00 -11.49 29.87
C GLU A 16 8.12 -10.56 29.39
N ILE A 17 7.78 -9.54 28.59
CA ILE A 17 8.77 -8.74 27.84
C ILE A 17 8.81 -7.27 28.30
N GLY A 18 7.89 -6.85 29.17
CA GLY A 18 7.84 -5.51 29.74
C GLY A 18 7.80 -4.42 28.67
N ILE A 19 8.60 -3.35 28.85
CA ILE A 19 8.56 -2.14 28.02
C ILE A 19 8.95 -2.38 26.56
N ALA A 20 9.73 -3.43 26.28
CA ALA A 20 10.13 -3.77 24.92
C ALA A 20 8.93 -4.18 24.06
N ALA A 21 7.89 -4.79 24.64
CA ALA A 21 6.65 -5.08 23.92
C ALA A 21 5.96 -3.80 23.41
N THR A 22 5.90 -2.74 24.25
CA THR A 22 5.30 -1.45 23.88
C THR A 22 6.06 -0.78 22.74
N ILE A 23 7.39 -0.83 22.76
CA ILE A 23 8.24 -0.26 21.69
C ILE A 23 8.00 -1.00 20.37
N VAL A 24 8.00 -2.34 20.38
CA VAL A 24 7.79 -3.16 19.19
C VAL A 24 6.41 -2.92 18.58
N ILE A 25 5.35 -2.87 19.40
CA ILE A 25 3.99 -2.56 18.93
C ILE A 25 3.94 -1.16 18.32
N THR A 26 4.57 -0.18 18.97
CA THR A 26 4.58 1.20 18.48
C THR A 26 5.27 1.31 17.13
N LEU A 27 6.44 0.68 16.96
CA LEU A 27 7.15 0.64 15.68
C LEU A 27 6.32 -0.08 14.60
N CYS A 28 5.69 -1.20 14.95
CA CYS A 28 4.78 -1.88 14.04
C CYS A 28 3.60 -0.99 13.62
N ARG A 29 3.04 -0.20 14.54
CA ARG A 29 1.95 0.74 14.25
C ARG A 29 2.40 1.89 13.35
N VAL A 30 3.59 2.44 13.56
CA VAL A 30 4.15 3.48 12.68
C VAL A 30 4.36 2.92 11.27
N ALA A 31 4.98 1.74 11.15
CA ALA A 31 5.13 1.08 9.86
C ALA A 31 3.77 0.72 9.22
N GLN A 32 2.75 0.41 10.03
CA GLN A 32 1.37 0.20 9.58
C GLN A 32 0.71 1.50 9.05
N GLY A 33 0.97 2.64 9.68
CA GLY A 33 0.47 3.92 9.19
C GLY A 33 1.10 4.31 7.85
N ILE A 34 2.42 4.18 7.74
CA ILE A 34 3.19 4.65 6.58
C ILE A 34 2.79 3.90 5.30
N SER A 35 2.73 2.56 5.30
CA SER A 35 2.32 1.87 4.06
C SER A 35 0.86 2.21 3.73
N SER A 36 -0.06 2.24 4.69
CA SER A 36 -1.48 2.46 4.38
C SER A 36 -1.70 3.85 3.76
N MET A 37 -0.95 4.85 4.21
CA MET A 37 -1.02 6.20 3.65
C MET A 37 -0.48 6.26 2.22
N GLY A 38 0.67 5.63 1.95
CA GLY A 38 1.26 5.59 0.61
C GLY A 38 0.38 4.84 -0.39
N GLU A 39 -0.32 3.81 0.07
CA GLU A 39 -1.23 3.01 -0.74
C GLU A 39 -2.48 3.79 -1.17
N ILE A 40 -3.07 4.58 -0.28
CA ILE A 40 -4.26 5.40 -0.58
C ILE A 40 -3.88 6.57 -1.48
N MET A 41 -2.82 7.31 -1.14
CA MET A 41 -2.36 8.46 -1.92
C MET A 41 -1.90 8.06 -3.33
N GLY A 42 -1.14 6.97 -3.45
CA GLY A 42 -0.69 6.47 -4.74
C GLY A 42 -1.86 6.07 -5.64
N ALA A 43 -2.91 5.45 -5.09
CA ALA A 43 -4.09 5.06 -5.85
C ALA A 43 -4.94 6.26 -6.30
N GLN A 44 -5.02 7.32 -5.49
CA GLN A 44 -5.72 8.56 -5.87
C GLN A 44 -5.00 9.31 -6.98
N ILE A 45 -3.66 9.42 -6.89
CA ILE A 45 -2.84 10.04 -7.94
C ILE A 45 -2.99 9.22 -9.24
N TYR A 46 -2.89 7.90 -9.16
CA TYR A 46 -3.06 6.99 -10.30
C TYR A 46 -4.38 7.21 -11.05
N LEU A 47 -5.50 7.29 -10.32
CA LEU A 47 -6.81 7.53 -10.95
C LEU A 47 -6.93 8.93 -11.56
N THR A 48 -6.28 9.92 -10.96
CA THR A 48 -6.27 11.30 -11.46
C THR A 48 -5.44 11.42 -12.74
N GLU A 49 -4.38 10.63 -12.88
CA GLU A 49 -3.53 10.63 -14.08
C GLU A 49 -4.15 9.86 -15.25
N ILE A 50 -4.93 8.81 -14.98
CA ILE A 50 -5.46 7.91 -16.04
C ILE A 50 -6.84 8.33 -16.54
N ILE A 51 -7.68 8.89 -15.68
CA ILE A 51 -9.09 9.15 -16.00
C ILE A 51 -9.27 10.62 -16.38
N LYS A 52 -9.87 10.88 -17.55
CA LYS A 52 -10.19 12.25 -17.97
C LYS A 52 -11.36 12.83 -17.14
N PRO A 53 -11.32 14.14 -16.82
CA PRO A 53 -12.47 14.81 -16.22
C PRO A 53 -13.71 14.69 -17.12
N PRO A 54 -14.93 14.55 -16.55
CA PRO A 54 -15.29 14.66 -15.13
C PRO A 54 -15.30 13.34 -14.34
N THR A 55 -15.15 12.18 -14.99
CA THR A 55 -15.32 10.86 -14.34
C THR A 55 -14.25 10.52 -13.29
N GLN A 56 -13.11 11.23 -13.31
CA GLN A 56 -12.04 11.10 -12.31
C GLN A 56 -12.53 11.37 -10.88
N TYR A 57 -13.43 12.35 -10.70
CA TYR A 57 -13.88 12.78 -9.37
C TYR A 57 -14.64 11.66 -8.66
N SER A 58 -15.50 10.95 -9.39
CA SER A 58 -16.25 9.81 -8.85
C SER A 58 -15.33 8.64 -8.48
N SER A 59 -14.28 8.42 -9.28
CA SER A 59 -13.35 7.31 -9.07
C SER A 59 -12.45 7.55 -7.84
N VAL A 60 -11.92 8.77 -7.71
CA VAL A 60 -11.14 9.20 -6.52
C VAL A 60 -12.03 9.21 -5.27
N ALA A 61 -13.28 9.69 -5.38
CA ALA A 61 -14.24 9.65 -4.28
C ALA A 61 -14.52 8.20 -3.84
N MET A 62 -14.66 7.26 -4.77
CA MET A 62 -14.89 5.85 -4.44
C MET A 62 -13.75 5.24 -3.61
N ILE A 63 -12.48 5.59 -3.90
CA ILE A 63 -11.33 5.18 -3.07
C ILE A 63 -11.44 5.74 -1.65
N ALA A 64 -11.77 7.02 -1.52
CA ALA A 64 -11.91 7.67 -0.21
C ALA A 64 -13.07 7.05 0.60
N THR A 65 -14.21 6.79 -0.05
CA THR A 65 -15.37 6.14 0.57
C THR A 65 -15.03 4.71 0.99
N ALA A 66 -14.40 3.91 0.13
CA ALA A 66 -14.00 2.54 0.45
C ALA A 66 -13.03 2.50 1.64
N SER A 67 -12.07 3.43 1.70
CA SER A 67 -11.13 3.55 2.82
C SER A 67 -11.84 3.89 4.13
N THR A 68 -12.80 4.83 4.07
CA THR A 68 -13.59 5.24 5.24
C THR A 68 -14.48 4.10 5.74
N VAL A 69 -15.16 3.39 4.83
CA VAL A 69 -15.99 2.22 5.16
C VAL A 69 -15.15 1.12 5.79
N GLY A 70 -13.96 0.84 5.24
CA GLY A 70 -13.01 -0.11 5.82
C GLY A 70 -12.57 0.28 7.23
N GLY A 71 -12.29 1.56 7.47
CA GLY A 71 -11.95 2.08 8.79
C GLY A 71 -13.09 1.96 9.80
N VAL A 72 -14.32 2.30 9.40
CA VAL A 72 -15.52 2.16 10.24
C VAL A 72 -15.80 0.68 10.56
N ALA A 73 -15.68 -0.21 9.59
CA ALA A 73 -15.82 -1.65 9.80
C ALA A 73 -14.78 -2.18 10.80
N ALA A 74 -13.52 -1.77 10.67
CA ALA A 74 -12.47 -2.12 11.61
C ALA A 74 -12.75 -1.62 13.03
N LEU A 75 -13.25 -0.39 13.17
CA LEU A 75 -13.67 0.17 14.46
C LEU A 75 -14.87 -0.58 15.06
N GLY A 76 -15.86 -0.96 14.23
CA GLY A 76 -16.99 -1.77 14.67
C GLY A 76 -16.56 -3.13 15.21
N ILE A 77 -15.65 -3.81 14.51
CA ILE A 77 -15.03 -5.06 14.96
C ILE A 77 -14.30 -4.85 16.29
N ALA A 78 -13.47 -3.80 16.41
CA ALA A 78 -12.74 -3.50 17.63
C ALA A 78 -13.68 -3.22 18.81
N SER A 79 -14.79 -2.53 18.57
CA SER A 79 -15.82 -2.27 19.60
C SER A 79 -16.46 -3.57 20.07
N ILE A 80 -16.83 -4.47 19.16
CA ILE A 80 -17.43 -5.77 19.52
C ILE A 80 -16.45 -6.59 20.37
N VAL A 81 -15.19 -6.68 19.94
CA VAL A 81 -14.15 -7.41 20.68
C VAL A 81 -13.98 -6.86 22.10
N THR A 82 -14.04 -5.53 22.24
CA THR A 82 -13.94 -4.85 23.55
C THR A 82 -15.16 -5.12 24.43
N SER A 83 -16.38 -5.07 23.87
CA SER A 83 -17.63 -5.28 24.62
C SER A 83 -17.78 -6.71 25.16
N TYR A 84 -17.26 -7.72 24.47
CA TYR A 84 -17.37 -9.13 24.87
C TYR A 84 -16.17 -9.66 25.66
N SER A 85 -15.27 -8.79 26.16
CA SER A 85 -14.05 -9.18 26.89
C SER A 85 -13.14 -10.14 26.12
N PHE A 86 -13.22 -10.14 24.79
CA PHE A 86 -12.33 -10.97 23.97
C PHE A 86 -10.90 -10.45 24.06
N SER A 87 -9.93 -11.37 23.97
CA SER A 87 -8.53 -11.00 23.87
C SER A 87 -8.30 -10.15 22.62
N TRP A 88 -7.75 -8.96 22.80
CA TRP A 88 -7.41 -8.01 21.73
C TRP A 88 -6.63 -8.65 20.56
N ARG A 89 -5.91 -9.76 20.82
CA ARG A 89 -5.25 -10.60 19.81
C ARG A 89 -6.17 -11.07 18.68
N ILE A 90 -7.44 -11.38 18.96
CA ILE A 90 -8.42 -11.80 17.94
C ILE A 90 -8.61 -10.70 16.89
N ALA A 91 -8.73 -9.44 17.32
CA ALA A 91 -8.87 -8.31 16.39
C ALA A 91 -7.64 -8.17 15.48
N PHE A 92 -6.44 -8.38 16.01
CA PHE A 92 -5.21 -8.35 15.20
C PHE A 92 -5.09 -9.54 14.26
N TRP A 93 -5.54 -10.73 14.66
CA TRP A 93 -5.58 -11.90 13.79
C TRP A 93 -6.52 -11.68 12.60
N MET A 94 -7.70 -11.11 12.84
CA MET A 94 -8.61 -10.73 11.76
C MET A 94 -7.98 -9.67 10.84
N GLY A 95 -7.32 -8.66 11.42
CA GLY A 95 -6.55 -7.67 10.64
C GLY A 95 -5.40 -8.28 9.84
N ALA A 96 -4.72 -9.30 10.36
CA ALA A 96 -3.66 -10.01 9.65
C ALA A 96 -4.20 -10.78 8.43
N VAL A 97 -5.33 -11.49 8.59
CA VAL A 97 -5.99 -12.18 7.47
C VAL A 97 -6.39 -11.20 6.37
N ILE A 98 -7.02 -10.08 6.75
CA ILE A 98 -7.38 -9.01 5.80
C ILE A 98 -6.14 -8.45 5.10
N ALA A 99 -5.04 -8.23 5.84
CA ALA A 99 -3.79 -7.72 5.26
C ALA A 99 -3.16 -8.71 4.28
N VAL A 100 -3.27 -10.02 4.52
CA VAL A 100 -2.80 -11.06 3.59
C VAL A 100 -3.66 -11.08 2.33
N ILE A 101 -4.98 -11.05 2.47
CA ILE A 101 -5.91 -10.97 1.32
C ILE A 101 -5.62 -9.70 0.49
N GLY A 102 -5.42 -8.57 1.17
CA GLY A 102 -5.04 -7.31 0.53
C GLY A 102 -3.71 -7.40 -0.22
N LEU A 103 -2.72 -8.11 0.33
CA LEU A 103 -1.44 -8.35 -0.34
C LEU A 103 -1.63 -9.15 -1.65
N THR A 104 -2.41 -10.23 -1.61
CA THR A 104 -2.71 -11.04 -2.79
C THR A 104 -3.49 -10.27 -3.86
N ALA A 105 -4.47 -9.45 -3.46
CA ALA A 105 -5.20 -8.59 -4.40
C ALA A 105 -4.28 -7.56 -5.06
N ARG A 106 -3.28 -7.07 -4.32
CA ARG A 106 -2.35 -6.03 -4.79
C ARG A 106 -1.34 -6.55 -5.81
N THR A 107 -0.89 -7.79 -5.69
CA THR A 107 -0.01 -8.42 -6.68
C THR A 107 -0.65 -8.53 -8.05
N THR A 108 -1.98 -8.60 -8.14
CA THR A 108 -2.71 -8.72 -9.40
C THR A 108 -2.94 -7.36 -10.11
N LEU A 109 -2.86 -6.23 -9.41
CA LEU A 109 -3.11 -4.90 -9.98
C LEU A 109 -1.86 -4.17 -10.49
N ARG A 110 -0.65 -4.74 -10.34
CA ARG A 110 0.62 -4.02 -10.55
C ARG A 110 1.13 -4.02 -12.00
N GLU A 111 0.27 -4.17 -12.99
CA GLU A 111 0.66 -3.95 -14.39
C GLU A 111 0.14 -2.60 -14.84
N ILE A 112 1.04 -1.62 -14.86
CA ILE A 112 0.75 -0.24 -15.25
C ILE A 112 0.92 -0.15 -16.77
N PRO A 113 -0.13 0.13 -17.56
CA PRO A 113 0.02 0.31 -19.01
C PRO A 113 0.92 1.51 -19.34
N VAL A 114 0.83 2.60 -18.58
CA VAL A 114 1.64 3.82 -18.79
C VAL A 114 3.12 3.62 -18.42
N LEU A 115 3.45 2.83 -17.39
CA LEU A 115 4.85 2.53 -17.04
C LEU A 115 5.44 1.47 -17.98
N ALA A 116 4.61 0.56 -18.50
CA ALA A 116 5.00 -0.35 -19.56
C ALA A 116 5.36 0.44 -20.83
N ASP A 117 4.53 1.40 -21.25
CA ASP A 117 4.81 2.25 -22.41
C ASP A 117 6.03 3.16 -22.20
N ALA A 118 6.19 3.77 -21.02
CA ALA A 118 7.36 4.61 -20.73
C ALA A 118 8.67 3.79 -20.69
N LYS A 119 8.64 2.57 -20.15
CA LYS A 119 9.79 1.65 -20.18
C LYS A 119 10.08 1.15 -21.58
N HIS A 120 9.05 0.85 -22.38
CA HIS A 120 9.22 0.36 -23.74
C HIS A 120 9.83 1.45 -24.63
N GLN A 121 9.34 2.69 -24.54
CA GLN A 121 9.90 3.84 -25.26
C GLN A 121 11.34 4.15 -24.85
N LEU A 122 11.68 4.02 -23.57
CA LEU A 122 13.06 4.15 -23.09
C LEU A 122 13.95 3.02 -23.61
N GLN A 123 13.49 1.77 -23.59
CA GLN A 123 14.27 0.64 -24.12
C GLN A 123 14.51 0.80 -25.62
N GLU A 124 13.49 1.19 -26.39
CA GLU A 124 13.59 1.39 -27.83
C GLU A 124 14.57 2.53 -28.16
N SER A 125 14.47 3.67 -27.45
CA SER A 125 15.38 4.81 -27.61
C SER A 125 16.83 4.48 -27.22
N LEU A 126 17.04 3.60 -26.24
CA LEU A 126 18.36 3.15 -25.82
C LEU A 126 18.96 2.12 -26.79
N THR A 127 18.15 1.20 -27.32
CA THR A 127 18.58 0.25 -28.35
C THR A 127 18.99 0.98 -29.62
N ASP A 128 18.22 1.98 -30.06
CA ASP A 128 18.56 2.85 -31.18
C ASP A 128 19.87 3.63 -30.95
N ALA A 129 20.11 4.12 -29.74
CA ALA A 129 21.33 4.85 -29.39
C ALA A 129 22.57 3.94 -29.35
N VAL A 130 22.40 2.69 -28.89
CA VAL A 130 23.48 1.68 -28.87
C VAL A 130 23.80 1.19 -30.28
N GLU A 131 22.79 0.97 -31.13
CA GLU A 131 22.98 0.56 -32.53
C GLU A 131 23.67 1.65 -33.36
N LYS A 132 23.37 2.93 -33.09
CA LYS A 132 24.05 4.08 -33.71
C LYS A 132 25.44 4.39 -33.14
N GLY A 133 25.89 3.68 -32.10
CA GLY A 133 27.21 3.88 -31.48
C GLY A 133 27.37 5.22 -30.75
N ASP A 134 26.26 5.82 -30.31
CA ASP A 134 26.25 7.14 -29.67
C ASP A 134 26.57 7.03 -28.16
N VAL A 135 27.75 7.50 -27.75
CA VAL A 135 28.25 7.41 -26.35
C VAL A 135 27.51 8.36 -25.39
N ASN A 136 26.65 9.25 -25.89
CA ASN A 136 26.02 10.32 -25.11
C ASN A 136 24.55 10.03 -24.73
N ILE A 137 24.37 8.89 -24.06
CA ILE A 137 23.06 8.35 -23.61
C ILE A 137 22.30 9.35 -22.70
N LYS A 138 23.00 10.25 -22.00
CA LYS A 138 22.40 11.27 -21.12
C LYS A 138 21.44 12.22 -21.85
N LYS A 139 21.61 12.44 -23.15
CA LYS A 139 20.78 13.37 -23.93
C LYS A 139 19.35 12.84 -24.12
N TYR A 140 19.19 11.52 -24.28
CA TYR A 140 17.88 10.90 -24.49
C TYR A 140 17.06 10.80 -23.20
N LEU A 141 17.71 10.61 -22.06
CA LEU A 141 17.07 10.57 -20.73
C LEU A 141 16.40 11.89 -20.31
N TRP A 142 16.86 13.03 -20.84
CA TRP A 142 16.33 14.36 -20.48
C TRP A 142 15.19 14.86 -21.40
N LEU A 143 14.93 14.19 -22.53
CA LEU A 143 13.92 14.62 -23.50
C LEU A 143 12.51 14.09 -23.21
N HIS A 144 12.37 13.13 -22.29
CA HIS A 144 11.12 12.44 -21.98
C HIS A 144 10.68 12.58 -20.51
N GLN A 145 11.21 13.56 -19.78
CA GLN A 145 10.80 13.93 -18.43
C GLN A 145 9.77 15.06 -18.48
#